data_AF-A0A835M681-F1
#
_entry.id   AF-A0A835M681-F1
#
_cell.length_a   1.000
_cell.length_b   1.000
_cell.length_c   1.000
_cell.angle_alpha   90.00
_cell.angle_beta   90.00
_cell.angle_gamma   90.00
#
_symmetry.space_group_name_H-M   'P 1'
#
loop_
_entity.id
_entity.type
_entity.pdbx_description
1 polymer ?
#
loop_
_entity_poly.entity_id
_entity_poly.type
_entity_poly.pdbx_seq_one_letter_code
_entity_poly.pdbx_strand_id
1 'polypeptide(L)'
;MLACAGESDVVSTSTASETLLFTKENVETLPPVGSINGGSLLFVDISVPRNVGSCVSDVENTRVYNVDDLKEVVAANKEDRN
;
A
#
# COMPACT_ATOMS: atom_id res chain seq x y z
N MET A 1 4.70 -14.06 -0.62
CA MET A 1 4.26 -12.66 -0.83
C MET A 1 2.78 -12.52 -0.50
N LEU A 2 1.85 -13.10 -1.27
CA LEU A 2 0.41 -12.97 -1.02
C LEU A 2 -0.04 -13.52 0.35
N ALA A 3 0.49 -14.69 0.76
CA ALA A 3 0.22 -15.22 2.09
C ALA A 3 0.62 -14.25 3.21
N CYS A 4 1.81 -13.65 3.11
CA CYS A 4 2.28 -12.64 4.07
C CYS A 4 1.40 -11.38 4.04
N ALA A 5 0.95 -10.95 2.86
CA ALA A 5 0.04 -9.81 2.72
C ALA A 5 -1.34 -10.08 3.35
N GLY A 6 -1.85 -11.31 3.27
CA GLY A 6 -3.11 -11.70 3.92
C GLY A 6 -3.04 -11.79 5.45
N GLU A 7 -1.84 -11.95 6.01
CA GLU A 7 -1.62 -11.97 7.47
C GLU A 7 -1.19 -10.60 8.03
N SER A 8 -1.07 -9.58 7.18
CA SER A 8 -0.58 -8.25 7.55
C SER A 8 -1.69 -7.21 7.48
N ASP A 9 -1.72 -6.26 8.42
CA ASP A 9 -2.62 -5.09 8.32
C ASP A 9 -2.02 -3.97 7.46
N VAL A 10 -0.69 -3.93 7.33
CA VAL A 10 0.05 -2.93 6.55
C VAL A 10 1.13 -3.61 5.70
N VAL A 11 1.14 -3.32 4.41
CA VAL A 11 2.12 -3.83 3.44
C VAL A 11 2.85 -2.65 2.81
N SER A 12 4.17 -2.61 2.98
CA SER A 12 5.02 -1.61 2.32
C SER A 12 5.77 -2.23 1.15
N THR A 13 5.69 -1.61 -0.02
CA THR A 13 6.39 -2.06 -1.24
C THR A 13 7.49 -1.08 -1.62
N SER A 14 8.71 -1.59 -1.70
CA SER A 14 9.92 -0.81 -1.99
C SER A 14 10.89 -1.61 -2.87
N THR A 15 10.39 -2.13 -3.99
CA THR A 15 11.18 -2.99 -4.88
C THR A 15 11.56 -2.24 -6.17
N ALA A 16 12.54 -2.77 -6.90
CA ALA A 16 12.92 -2.28 -8.23
C ALA A 16 12.13 -2.95 -9.38
N SER A 17 10.98 -3.57 -9.08
CA SER A 17 10.15 -4.22 -10.10
C SER A 17 9.57 -3.21 -11.08
N GLU A 18 9.69 -3.51 -12.38
CA GLU A 18 9.01 -2.74 -13.44
C GLU A 18 7.56 -3.20 -13.67
N THR A 19 7.13 -4.28 -13.01
CA THR A 19 5.79 -4.85 -13.10
C THR A 19 5.04 -4.76 -11.77
N LEU A 20 3.70 -4.77 -11.86
CA LEU A 20 2.82 -4.80 -10.70
C LEU A 20 3.00 -6.13 -9.94
N LEU A 21 3.26 -6.02 -8.63
CA LEU A 21 3.33 -7.16 -7.71
C LEU A 21 1.96 -7.46 -7.09
N PHE A 22 1.15 -6.41 -6.89
CA PHE A 22 -0.21 -6.51 -6.38
C PHE A 22 -1.20 -5.97 -7.41
N THR A 23 -2.05 -6.87 -7.89
CA THR A 23 -3.19 -6.58 -8.77
C THR A 23 -4.48 -6.65 -7.97
N LYS A 24 -5.56 -6.09 -8.52
CA LYS A 24 -6.90 -6.16 -7.92
C LYS A 24 -7.32 -7.60 -7.62
N GLU A 25 -7.16 -8.49 -8.61
CA GLU A 25 -7.48 -9.92 -8.50
C GLU A 25 -6.73 -10.59 -7.34
N ASN A 26 -5.45 -10.28 -7.17
CA ASN A 26 -4.64 -10.85 -6.10
C ASN A 26 -5.14 -10.38 -4.72
N VAL A 27 -5.54 -9.11 -4.59
CA VAL A 27 -5.97 -8.52 -3.32
C VAL A 27 -7.39 -8.95 -2.94
N GLU A 28 -8.27 -9.15 -3.92
CA GLU A 28 -9.62 -9.69 -3.70
C GLU A 28 -9.62 -11.10 -3.11
N THR A 29 -8.55 -11.87 -3.34
CA THR A 29 -8.40 -13.22 -2.76
C THR A 29 -7.85 -13.23 -1.33
N LEU A 30 -7.43 -12.08 -0.80
CA LEU A 30 -6.86 -12.01 0.54
C LEU A 30 -7.96 -12.09 1.61
N PRO A 31 -7.69 -12.76 2.74
CA PRO A 31 -8.62 -12.78 3.84
C PRO A 31 -8.80 -11.38 4.44
N PRO A 32 -9.95 -11.10 5.09
CA PRO A 32 -10.14 -9.88 5.84
C PRO A 32 -9.07 -9.75 6.93
N VAL A 33 -8.47 -8.57 7.04
CA VAL A 33 -7.47 -8.26 8.07
C VAL A 33 -8.12 -7.94 9.42
N GLY A 34 -7.31 -7.88 10.47
CA GLY A 34 -7.80 -7.66 11.84
C GLY A 34 -8.43 -6.28 12.02
N SER A 35 -9.01 -6.01 13.20
CA SER A 35 -9.69 -4.74 13.50
C SER A 35 -8.80 -3.49 13.46
N ILE A 36 -7.50 -3.65 13.22
CA ILE A 36 -6.54 -2.55 13.04
C ILE A 36 -6.89 -1.80 11.74
N ASN A 37 -6.65 -0.48 11.71
CA ASN A 37 -7.00 0.40 10.57
C ASN A 37 -8.47 0.37 10.13
N GLY A 38 -9.39 -0.03 11.01
CA GLY A 38 -10.81 -0.16 10.70
C GLY A 38 -11.16 -1.41 9.90
N GLY A 39 -10.35 -2.47 9.99
CA GLY A 39 -10.54 -3.70 9.23
C GLY A 39 -10.06 -3.60 7.78
N SER A 40 -9.26 -2.58 7.46
CA SER A 40 -8.77 -2.34 6.09
C SER A 40 -7.28 -2.62 5.94
N LEU A 41 -6.91 -3.34 4.89
CA LEU A 41 -5.53 -3.59 4.48
C LEU A 41 -4.93 -2.34 3.88
N LEU A 42 -3.81 -1.89 4.45
CA LEU A 42 -3.12 -0.69 4.01
C LEU A 42 -1.90 -1.03 3.16
N PHE A 43 -1.87 -0.55 1.92
CA PHE A 43 -0.70 -0.59 1.06
C PHE A 43 0.02 0.76 1.04
N VAL A 44 1.33 0.75 1.24
CA VAL A 44 2.21 1.91 1.11
C VAL A 44 3.25 1.60 0.05
N ASP A 45 3.08 2.15 -1.14
CA ASP A 45 3.97 1.93 -2.28
C ASP A 45 4.95 3.09 -2.47
N ILE A 46 6.19 2.86 -2.05
CA ILE A 46 7.28 3.83 -2.23
C ILE A 46 8.13 3.53 -3.47
N SER A 47 7.70 2.60 -4.32
CA SER A 47 8.44 2.17 -5.52
C SER A 47 8.09 3.03 -6.74
N VAL A 48 9.08 3.26 -7.59
CA VAL A 48 8.91 3.92 -8.89
C VAL A 48 9.72 3.14 -9.93
N PRO A 49 9.08 2.44 -10.90
CA PRO A 49 7.64 2.34 -11.17
C PRO A 49 6.80 1.69 -10.04
N ARG A 50 5.50 2.01 -9.96
CA ARG A 50 4.61 1.50 -8.92
C ARG A 50 4.54 -0.02 -8.92
N ASN A 51 4.57 -0.62 -7.74
CA ASN A 51 4.41 -2.05 -7.52
C ASN A 51 2.95 -2.44 -7.23
N VAL A 52 2.14 -1.49 -6.73
CA VAL A 52 0.72 -1.71 -6.43
C VAL A 52 -0.12 -1.07 -7.53
N GLY A 53 -1.03 -1.84 -8.12
CA GLY A 53 -1.95 -1.34 -9.14
C GLY A 53 -2.88 -0.28 -8.55
N SER A 54 -3.15 0.80 -9.29
CA SER A 54 -4.10 1.83 -8.82
C SER A 54 -5.52 1.30 -8.63
N CYS A 55 -5.89 0.20 -9.32
CA CYS A 55 -7.17 -0.48 -9.16
C CYS A 55 -7.32 -1.26 -7.84
N VAL A 56 -6.24 -1.40 -7.05
CA VAL A 56 -6.29 -2.07 -5.74
C VAL A 56 -7.06 -1.25 -4.71
N SER A 57 -7.11 0.09 -4.86
CA SER A 57 -7.93 0.94 -3.98
C SER A 57 -9.44 0.74 -4.17
N ASP A 58 -9.86 0.07 -5.25
CA ASP A 58 -11.27 -0.23 -5.51
C ASP A 58 -11.74 -1.49 -4.79
N VAL A 59 -10.83 -2.24 -4.17
CA VAL A 59 -11.16 -3.44 -3.40
C VAL A 59 -11.69 -3.01 -2.03
N GLU A 60 -12.78 -3.65 -1.61
CA GLU A 60 -13.37 -3.39 -0.30
C GLU A 60 -12.34 -3.61 0.80
N ASN A 61 -12.36 -2.75 1.83
CA ASN A 61 -11.42 -2.81 2.94
C ASN A 61 -9.95 -2.71 2.51
N THR A 62 -9.64 -1.98 1.44
CA THR A 62 -8.25 -1.72 1.02
C THR A 62 -7.99 -0.24 0.87
N ARG A 63 -6.79 0.21 1.27
CA ARG A 63 -6.29 1.58 1.04
C ARG A 63 -4.91 1.52 0.43
N VAL A 64 -4.62 2.41 -0.51
CA VAL A 64 -3.31 2.47 -1.18
C VAL A 64 -2.79 3.91 -1.09
N TYR A 65 -1.58 4.06 -0.58
CA TYR A 65 -0.82 5.30 -0.65
C TYR A 65 0.43 5.08 -1.48
N ASN A 66 0.83 6.09 -2.24
CA ASN A 66 2.05 6.08 -3.02
C ASN A 66 2.97 7.27 -2.64
N VAL A 67 4.10 7.40 -3.32
CA VAL A 67 5.06 8.49 -3.10
C VAL A 67 4.47 9.90 -3.27
N ASP A 68 3.46 10.08 -4.12
CA ASP A 68 2.81 11.37 -4.34
C ASP A 68 1.96 11.77 -3.13
N ASP A 69 1.27 10.81 -2.51
CA ASP A 69 0.41 11.04 -1.34
C ASP A 69 1.23 11.43 -0.09
N LEU A 70 2.49 11.02 -0.04
CA LEU A 70 3.39 11.31 1.09
C LEU A 70 4.12 12.66 0.98
N LYS A 71 3.94 13.40 -0.12
CA LYS A 71 4.70 14.64 -0.39
C LYS A 71 4.50 15.72 0.67
N GLU A 72 3.27 15.99 1.06
CA GLU A 72 2.95 17.03 2.05
C GLU A 72 3.55 16.70 3.42
N VAL A 73 3.44 15.44 3.84
CA VAL A 73 4.02 14.94 5.09
C VAL A 73 5.55 15.05 5.06
N VAL A 74 6.18 14.76 3.91
CA VAL A 74 7.63 14.93 3.75
C VAL A 74 8.02 16.41 3.78
N ALA A 75 7.23 17.30 3.17
CA ALA A 75 7.50 18.74 3.18
C ALA A 75 7.44 19.31 4.60
N ALA A 76 6.34 19.05 5.33
CA ALA A 76 6.20 19.47 6.72
C ALA A 76 7.33 18.95 7.62
N ASN A 77 7.68 17.66 7.49
CA ASN A 77 8.78 17.08 8.26
C ASN A 77 10.16 17.65 7.90
N LYS A 78 10.36 18.16 6.68
CA LYS A 78 11.61 18.84 6.28
C LYS A 78 11.71 20.24 6.87
N GLU A 79 10.58 20.95 6.99
CA GLU A 79 10.52 22.28 7.59
C GLU A 79 10.74 22.22 9.11
N ASP A 80 10.12 21.27 9.82
CA ASP A 80 10.27 21.09 11.27
C ASP A 80 11.69 20.73 11.72
N ARG A 81 12.50 20.17 10.83
CA ARG A 81 13.88 19.72 11.11
C ARG A 81 14.95 20.77 10.76
N ASN A 82 14.54 21.94 10.25
CA ASN A 82 15.41 23.08 9.95
C ASN A 82 15.20 24.21 10.95
#